data_AF-A0AA97AW38-F1
#
_entry.id   AF-A0AA97AW38-F1
#
_cell.length_a   1.000
_cell.length_b   1.000
_cell.length_c   1.000
_cell.angle_alpha   90.00
_cell.angle_beta   90.00
_cell.angle_gamma   90.00
#
_symmetry.space_group_name_H-M   'P 1'
#
loop_
_entity.id
_entity.type
_entity.pdbx_description
1 polymer ?
#
loop_
_entity_poly.entity_id
_entity_poly.type
_entity_poly.pdbx_seq_one_letter_code
_entity_poly.pdbx_strand_id
1 'polypeptide(L)'
;MQLEEEAQTILNRLSLMPFDECYPLSREFRNMPAVGGLYAVRHRAEGILYIGLAVSLRRRFRDNGHKAFFWAFLDCYSPFDIRIAVELLTIQSFREGDRLETLMIRSAQPRYNVRKKREE
;
A
#
# COMPACT_ATOMS: atom_id res chain seq x y z
N MET A 1 -19.18 2.53 10.63
CA MET A 1 -19.89 1.97 9.47
C MET A 1 -19.42 2.54 8.15
N GLN A 2 -19.84 3.73 7.67
CA GLN A 2 -19.52 4.15 6.29
C GLN A 2 -18.01 4.15 5.95
N LEU A 3 -17.16 4.64 6.85
CA LEU A 3 -15.70 4.67 6.62
C LEU A 3 -15.03 3.29 6.75
N GLU A 4 -15.57 2.41 7.57
CA GLU A 4 -15.07 1.03 7.74
C GLU A 4 -15.42 0.18 6.51
N GLU A 5 -16.63 0.35 5.98
CA GLU A 5 -17.05 -0.25 4.72
C GLU A 5 -16.23 0.26 3.54
N GLU A 6 -15.95 1.57 3.49
CA GLU A 6 -15.05 2.14 2.47
C GLU A 6 -13.63 1.57 2.60
N ALA A 7 -13.07 1.54 3.80
CA ALA A 7 -11.77 0.94 4.06
C ALA A 7 -11.72 -0.54 3.64
N GLN A 8 -12.75 -1.31 3.96
CA GLN A 8 -12.82 -2.72 3.57
C GLN A 8 -12.98 -2.88 2.05
N THR A 9 -13.75 -2.01 1.40
CA THR A 9 -13.91 -2.00 -0.06
C THR A 9 -12.59 -1.71 -0.76
N ILE A 10 -11.86 -0.70 -0.30
CA ILE A 10 -10.52 -0.37 -0.83
C ILE A 10 -9.54 -1.51 -0.56
N LEU A 11 -9.53 -2.07 0.65
CA LEU A 11 -8.67 -3.19 0.99
C LEU A 11 -8.93 -4.41 0.10
N ASN A 12 -10.21 -4.73 -0.16
CA ASN A 12 -10.59 -5.81 -1.05
C ASN A 12 -10.09 -5.54 -2.48
N ARG A 13 -10.24 -4.31 -2.99
CA ARG A 13 -9.71 -3.95 -4.32
C ARG A 13 -8.20 -4.13 -4.40
N LEU A 14 -7.45 -3.64 -3.42
CA LEU A 14 -5.99 -3.80 -3.38
C LEU A 14 -5.56 -5.27 -3.27
N SER A 15 -6.30 -6.07 -2.50
CA SER A 15 -6.00 -7.49 -2.26
C SER A 15 -6.35 -8.38 -3.45
N LEU A 16 -7.47 -8.10 -4.12
CA LEU A 16 -8.03 -8.90 -5.20
C LEU A 16 -7.56 -8.48 -6.59
N MET A 17 -6.94 -7.29 -6.71
CA MET A 17 -6.30 -6.86 -7.96
C MET A 17 -5.37 -7.97 -8.48
N PRO A 18 -5.48 -8.38 -9.76
CA PRO A 18 -4.58 -9.38 -10.32
C PRO A 18 -3.12 -8.96 -10.13
N PHE A 19 -2.27 -9.89 -9.68
CA PHE A 19 -0.90 -9.56 -9.31
C PHE A 19 -0.11 -8.96 -10.48
N ASP A 20 -0.34 -9.44 -11.70
CA ASP A 20 0.34 -8.98 -12.90
C ASP A 20 -0.22 -7.64 -13.45
N GLU A 21 -1.36 -7.17 -12.93
CA GLU A 21 -1.88 -5.81 -13.17
C GLU A 21 -1.33 -4.78 -12.18
N CYS A 22 -0.73 -5.24 -11.08
CA CYS A 22 -0.07 -4.36 -10.11
C CYS A 22 1.25 -3.80 -10.67
N TYR A 23 1.71 -2.65 -10.16
CA TYR A 23 2.92 -2.02 -10.66
C TYR A 23 4.19 -2.81 -10.28
N PRO A 24 5.07 -3.12 -11.25
CA PRO A 24 6.36 -3.73 -10.98
C PRO A 24 7.33 -2.78 -10.29
N LEU A 25 8.25 -3.35 -9.53
CA LEU A 25 9.40 -2.61 -9.02
C LEU A 25 10.27 -2.13 -10.19
N SER A 26 10.63 -0.87 -10.18
CA SER A 26 11.56 -0.28 -11.15
C SER A 26 12.30 0.87 -10.48
N ARG A 27 13.49 1.21 -10.98
CA ARG A 27 14.31 2.28 -10.39
C ARG A 27 13.60 3.64 -10.33
N GLU A 28 12.74 3.92 -11.30
CA GLU A 28 12.19 5.26 -11.53
C GLU A 28 10.67 5.35 -11.37
N PHE A 29 9.98 4.20 -11.26
CA PHE A 29 8.53 4.11 -11.10
C PHE A 29 7.74 4.99 -12.10
N ARG A 30 8.23 5.14 -13.34
CA ARG A 30 7.65 6.05 -14.35
C ARG A 30 6.18 5.77 -14.63
N ASN A 31 5.79 4.50 -14.56
CA ASN A 31 4.43 4.06 -14.84
C ASN A 31 3.49 4.26 -13.64
N MET A 32 4.01 4.50 -12.43
CA MET A 32 3.17 4.78 -11.29
C MET A 32 2.53 6.16 -11.40
N PRO A 33 1.28 6.32 -10.94
CA PRO A 33 0.58 7.61 -10.95
C PRO A 33 1.30 8.62 -10.05
N ALA A 34 1.37 9.88 -10.51
CA ALA A 34 1.93 10.98 -9.73
C ALA A 34 0.89 11.69 -8.84
N VAL A 35 -0.24 11.03 -8.56
CA VAL A 35 -1.36 11.57 -7.79
C VAL A 35 -1.47 10.90 -6.41
N GLY A 36 -2.30 11.48 -5.55
CA GLY A 36 -2.56 10.96 -4.20
C GLY A 36 -3.39 9.69 -4.20
N GLY A 37 -3.07 8.78 -3.27
CA GLY A 37 -3.78 7.51 -3.17
C GLY A 37 -3.29 6.62 -2.04
N LEU A 38 -4.04 5.54 -1.83
CA LEU A 38 -3.64 4.42 -0.99
C LEU A 38 -2.90 3.40 -1.84
N TYR A 39 -2.00 2.66 -1.23
CA TYR A 39 -1.27 1.60 -1.90
C TYR A 39 -1.02 0.41 -0.99
N ALA A 40 -0.83 -0.75 -1.60
CA ALA A 40 -0.37 -1.95 -0.94
C ALA A 40 0.90 -2.49 -1.63
N VAL A 41 1.94 -2.76 -0.85
CA VAL A 41 3.05 -3.61 -1.31
C VAL A 41 2.62 -5.05 -1.11
N ARG A 42 2.66 -5.84 -2.19
CA ARG A 42 2.13 -7.20 -2.24
C ARG A 42 3.20 -8.19 -2.65
N HIS A 43 3.19 -9.35 -2.00
CA HIS A 43 3.89 -10.55 -2.43
C HIS A 43 2.95 -11.48 -3.19
N ARG A 44 3.47 -12.18 -4.21
CA ARG A 44 2.67 -13.08 -5.06
C ARG A 44 1.93 -14.16 -4.26
N ALA A 45 2.60 -14.78 -3.29
CA ALA A 45 2.04 -15.87 -2.49
C ALA A 45 1.48 -15.42 -1.12
N GLU A 46 2.08 -14.39 -0.50
CA GLU A 46 1.75 -13.98 0.88
C GLU A 46 0.71 -12.85 0.95
N GLY A 47 0.34 -12.27 -0.19
CA GLY A 47 -0.64 -11.18 -0.21
C GLY A 47 -0.04 -9.85 0.24
N ILE A 48 -0.77 -9.08 1.04
CA ILE A 48 -0.38 -7.71 1.42
C ILE A 48 0.70 -7.74 2.52
N LEU A 49 1.87 -7.19 2.20
CA LEU A 49 2.98 -7.03 3.13
C LEU A 49 2.97 -5.65 3.82
N TYR A 50 2.50 -4.62 3.14
CA TYR A 50 2.44 -3.25 3.65
C TYR A 50 1.29 -2.46 3.02
N ILE A 51 0.66 -1.57 3.78
CA ILE A 51 -0.33 -0.58 3.32
C ILE A 51 0.18 0.82 3.66
N GLY A 52 0.03 1.75 2.73
CA GLY A 52 0.39 3.15 2.93
C GLY A 52 -0.51 4.15 2.23
N LEU A 53 -0.51 5.38 2.72
CA LEU A 53 -1.07 6.57 2.07
C LEU A 53 0.06 7.44 1.49
N ALA A 54 -0.16 8.05 0.32
CA ALA A 54 0.76 9.02 -0.27
C ALA A 54 0.03 10.17 -0.97
N VAL A 55 0.57 11.39 -0.82
CA VAL A 55 0.14 12.57 -1.62
C VAL A 55 0.55 12.48 -3.10
N SER A 56 1.60 11.69 -3.39
CA SER A 56 2.01 11.34 -4.74
C SER A 56 2.63 9.95 -4.69
N LEU A 57 1.93 8.99 -5.28
CA LEU A 57 2.34 7.58 -5.28
C LEU A 57 3.72 7.40 -5.92
N ARG A 58 3.97 7.97 -7.10
CA ARG A 58 5.30 7.92 -7.74
C ARG A 58 6.41 8.49 -6.86
N ARG A 59 6.18 9.68 -6.27
CA ARG A 59 7.18 10.36 -5.43
C ARG A 59 7.51 9.54 -4.19
N ARG A 60 6.50 8.91 -3.58
CA ARG A 60 6.64 8.09 -2.38
C ARG A 60 7.65 6.95 -2.55
N PHE A 61 7.69 6.33 -3.73
CA PHE A 61 8.60 5.22 -4.02
C PHE A 61 9.95 5.67 -4.61
N ARG A 62 10.00 6.84 -5.25
CA ARG A 62 11.21 7.35 -5.91
C ARG A 62 12.14 8.12 -4.98
N ASP A 63 11.62 9.04 -4.18
CA ASP A 63 12.43 10.10 -3.57
C ASP A 63 13.16 9.65 -2.30
N ASN A 64 12.60 8.70 -1.56
CA ASN A 64 13.19 8.14 -0.35
C ASN A 64 12.84 6.66 -0.30
N GLY A 65 13.84 5.78 -0.18
CA GLY A 65 13.64 4.33 -0.18
C GLY A 65 12.48 3.88 0.73
N HIS A 66 11.75 2.86 0.30
CA HIS A 66 10.55 2.42 0.98
C HIS A 66 10.85 1.27 1.96
N LYS A 67 10.51 1.44 3.25
CA LYS A 67 10.86 0.46 4.30
C LYS A 67 10.36 -0.97 4.01
N ALA A 68 9.19 -1.12 3.39
CA ALA A 68 8.69 -2.44 3.01
C ALA A 68 9.62 -3.19 2.05
N PHE A 69 10.35 -2.48 1.17
CA PHE A 69 11.33 -3.11 0.27
C PHE A 69 12.60 -3.50 1.01
N PHE A 70 13.02 -2.71 2.00
CA PHE A 70 14.14 -3.10 2.87
C PHE A 70 13.83 -4.38 3.66
N TRP A 71 12.63 -4.49 4.23
CA TRP A 71 12.21 -5.71 4.94
C TRP A 71 12.05 -6.90 4.00
N ALA A 72 11.44 -6.72 2.83
CA ALA A 72 11.35 -7.76 1.81
C ALA A 72 12.73 -8.26 1.37
N PHE A 73 13.71 -7.36 1.26
CA PHE A 73 15.10 -7.73 0.96
C PHE A 73 15.71 -8.56 2.09
N LEU A 74 15.51 -8.18 3.36
CA LEU A 74 16.01 -8.96 4.51
C LEU A 74 15.33 -10.32 4.64
N ASP A 75 14.07 -10.43 4.23
CA ASP A 75 13.32 -11.70 4.15
C ASP A 75 13.65 -12.51 2.88
N CYS A 76 14.63 -12.08 2.08
CA CYS A 76 15.09 -12.74 0.86
C CYS A 76 14.02 -12.92 -0.24
N TYR A 77 13.02 -12.03 -0.31
CA TYR A 77 12.03 -12.09 -1.38
C TYR A 77 12.63 -11.68 -2.73
N SER A 78 12.24 -12.42 -3.76
CA SER A 78 12.51 -12.06 -5.15
C SER A 78 11.77 -10.75 -5.49
N PRO A 79 12.44 -9.77 -6.14
CA PRO A 79 11.77 -8.54 -6.57
C PRO A 79 10.70 -8.80 -7.65
N PHE A 80 10.72 -9.96 -8.33
CA PHE A 80 9.70 -10.34 -9.30
C PHE A 80 8.39 -10.80 -8.63
N ASP A 81 8.46 -11.21 -7.37
CA ASP A 81 7.32 -11.61 -6.57
C ASP A 81 6.79 -10.46 -5.70
N ILE A 82 7.31 -9.25 -5.89
CA ILE A 82 6.82 -8.04 -5.25
C ILE A 82 6.20 -7.08 -6.28
N ARG A 83 5.00 -6.58 -5.95
CA ARG A 83 4.26 -5.59 -6.74
C ARG A 83 3.61 -4.53 -5.86
N ILE A 84 3.17 -3.45 -6.48
CA ILE A 84 2.48 -2.35 -5.81
C ILE A 84 1.07 -2.23 -6.40
N ALA A 85 0.05 -2.54 -5.58
CA ALA A 85 -1.34 -2.23 -5.91
C ALA A 85 -1.66 -0.80 -5.47
N VAL A 86 -2.48 -0.07 -6.23
CA VAL A 86 -2.84 1.32 -5.89
C VAL A 86 -4.34 1.55 -6.01
N GLU A 87 -4.85 2.40 -5.14
CA GLU A 87 -6.19 2.96 -5.19
C GLU A 87 -6.07 4.48 -5.22
N LEU A 88 -6.54 5.10 -6.30
CA LEU A 88 -6.50 6.56 -6.42
C LEU A 88 -7.61 7.17 -5.58
N LEU A 89 -7.27 8.17 -4.78
CA LEU A 89 -8.26 8.86 -3.94
C LEU A 89 -8.71 10.15 -4.60
N THR A 90 -10.01 10.43 -4.50
CA THR A 90 -10.55 11.76 -4.77
C THR A 90 -10.08 12.74 -3.70
N ILE A 91 -10.19 14.06 -3.96
CA ILE A 91 -9.87 15.09 -2.96
C ILE A 91 -10.67 14.88 -1.66
N GLN A 92 -11.93 14.46 -1.77
CA GLN A 92 -12.79 14.20 -0.61
C GLN A 92 -12.30 12.98 0.19
N SER A 93 -12.06 11.85 -0.46
CA SER A 93 -11.56 10.64 0.21
C SER A 93 -10.15 10.83 0.79
N PHE A 94 -9.34 11.70 0.17
CA PHE A 94 -8.00 12.01 0.67
C PHE A 94 -8.01 12.67 2.06
N ARG A 95 -9.08 13.44 2.40
CA ARG A 95 -9.24 14.04 3.75
C ARG A 95 -9.36 12.99 4.85
N GLU A 96 -9.93 11.84 4.52
CA GLU A 96 -10.08 10.72 5.45
C GLU A 96 -8.99 9.65 5.26
N GLY A 97 -7.98 9.93 4.43
CA GLY A 97 -6.96 8.97 4.00
C GLY A 97 -6.22 8.30 5.15
N ASP A 98 -5.82 9.06 6.19
CA ASP A 98 -5.12 8.51 7.36
C ASP A 98 -6.00 7.55 8.17
N ARG A 99 -7.30 7.83 8.25
CA ARG A 99 -8.26 6.96 8.93
C ARG A 99 -8.54 5.70 8.12
N LEU A 100 -8.70 5.83 6.80
CA LEU A 100 -8.81 4.69 5.88
C LEU A 100 -7.57 3.79 6.00
N GLU A 101 -6.36 4.35 5.91
CA GLU A 101 -5.10 3.63 6.07
C GLU A 101 -5.07 2.87 7.42
N THR A 102 -5.42 3.55 8.51
CA THR A 102 -5.44 2.95 9.85
C THR A 102 -6.42 1.79 9.96
N LEU A 103 -7.63 1.93 9.42
CA LEU A 103 -8.65 0.87 9.42
C LEU A 103 -8.20 -0.33 8.58
N MET A 104 -7.64 -0.07 7.39
CA MET A 104 -7.11 -1.12 6.52
C MET A 104 -5.95 -1.88 7.17
N ILE A 105 -5.00 -1.18 7.81
CA ILE A 105 -3.90 -1.81 8.54
C ILE A 105 -4.41 -2.66 9.70
N ARG A 106 -5.43 -2.19 10.44
CA ARG A 106 -6.03 -2.96 11.53
C ARG A 106 -6.72 -4.23 11.05
N SER A 107 -7.41 -4.15 9.91
CA SER A 107 -8.11 -5.28 9.30
C SER A 107 -7.14 -6.31 8.71
N ALA A 108 -6.20 -5.86 7.88
CA ALA A 108 -5.30 -6.75 7.13
C ALA A 108 -4.09 -7.24 7.95
N GLN A 109 -3.73 -6.54 9.03
CA GLN A 109 -2.51 -6.74 9.81
C GLN A 109 -1.24 -7.03 8.97
N PRO A 110 -0.87 -6.17 7.99
CA PRO A 110 0.26 -6.46 7.13
C PRO A 110 1.57 -6.55 7.92
N ARG A 111 2.39 -7.55 7.60
CA ARG A 111 3.63 -7.89 8.33
C ARG A 111 4.57 -6.70 8.53
N TYR A 112 4.66 -5.78 7.55
CA TYR A 112 5.60 -4.66 7.58
C TYR A 112 5.00 -3.34 8.06
N ASN A 113 3.70 -3.28 8.34
CA ASN A 113 3.14 -2.14 9.05
C ASN A 113 3.47 -2.29 10.53
N VAL A 114 4.30 -1.38 11.06
CA VAL A 114 4.58 -1.34 12.51
C VAL A 114 3.27 -1.11 13.24
N ARG A 115 2.97 -1.97 14.22
CA ARG A 115 1.86 -1.75 15.15
C ARG A 115 2.14 -0.45 15.92
N LYS A 116 1.49 0.64 15.54
CA LYS A 116 1.45 1.83 16.40
C LYS A 116 0.70 1.39 17.67
N LYS A 117 1.41 1.31 18.81
CA LYS A 117 0.74 1.18 20.11
C LYS A 117 -0.23 2.37 20.22
N ARG A 118 -1.46 2.12 20.69
CA ARG A 118 -2.30 3.22 21.20
C ARG A 118 -1.50 3.86 22.33
N GLU A 119 -1.21 5.16 22.23
CA GLU A 119 -1.04 5.95 23.44
C GLU A 119 -2.43 5.96 24.12
N GLU A 120 -2.46 5.50 25.36
CA GLU A 120 -3.64 5.42 26.22
C GLU A 120 -4.10 6.82 26.66
#